data_AF-A0A962C3C0-F1
#
_entry.id   AF-A0A962C3C0-F1
#
_cell.length_a   1.000
_cell.length_b   1.000
_cell.length_c   1.000
_cell.angle_alpha   90.00
_cell.angle_beta   90.00
_cell.angle_gamma   90.00
#
_symmetry.space_group_name_H-M   'P 1'
#
loop_
_entity.id
_entity.type
_entity.pdbx_description
1 polymer ?
#
loop_
_entity_poly.entity_id
_entity_poly.type
_entity_poly.pdbx_seq_one_letter_code
_entity_poly.pdbx_strand_id
1 'polypeptide(L)'
;YPGQEVVARTHFLGQAKRTLIRLRLQHPLDPGNELQSHDGRAQIISTVQAHNRLEALAVATANAEADWHGEEGQILGNTLPLLDGLARSGSPT
;
A
#
# COMPACT_ATOMS: atom_id res chain seq x y z
N TYR A 1 6.94 4.85 33.17
CA TYR A 1 5.52 4.47 33.01
C TYR A 1 5.47 2.99 32.65
N PRO A 2 4.50 2.19 33.14
CA PRO A 2 4.40 0.77 32.77
C PRO A 2 4.34 0.63 31.23
N GLY A 3 5.24 -0.18 30.65
CA GLY A 3 5.37 -0.33 29.19
C GLY A 3 6.40 0.57 28.51
N GLN A 4 7.18 1.37 29.26
CA GLN A 4 8.24 2.23 28.71
C GLN A 4 9.35 1.43 27.99
N GLU A 5 9.55 0.17 28.37
CA GLU A 5 10.49 -0.75 27.71
C GLU A 5 10.04 -1.13 26.28
N VAL A 6 8.73 -1.23 26.03
CA VAL A 6 8.18 -1.49 24.69
C VAL A 6 8.25 -0.22 23.84
N VAL A 7 7.92 0.94 24.41
CA VAL A 7 8.00 2.23 23.70
C VAL A 7 9.44 2.54 23.28
N ALA A 8 10.41 2.33 24.17
CA ALA A 8 11.82 2.54 23.85
C ALA A 8 12.37 1.54 22.81
N ARG A 9 11.96 0.25 22.89
CA ARG A 9 12.35 -0.77 21.89
C ARG A 9 11.71 -0.53 20.53
N THR A 10 10.53 0.09 20.48
CA THR A 10 9.86 0.47 19.22
C THR A 10 10.42 1.77 18.64
N HIS A 11 10.94 2.68 19.48
CA HIS A 11 11.57 3.92 19.05
C HIS A 11 12.91 3.70 18.31
N PHE A 12 13.46 2.47 18.35
CA PHE A 12 14.79 2.13 17.83
C PHE A 12 14.82 1.06 16.73
N LEU A 13 13.69 0.57 16.24
CA LEU A 13 13.67 -0.40 15.14
C LEU A 13 12.90 0.18 13.97
N GLY A 14 13.62 0.51 12.90
CA GLY A 14 13.09 1.02 11.63
C GLY A 14 12.03 0.11 11.02
N GLN A 15 10.81 0.14 11.55
CA GLN A 15 9.65 -0.43 10.90
C GLN A 15 9.48 0.33 9.59
N ALA A 16 9.52 -0.42 8.48
CA ALA A 16 9.23 0.12 7.16
C ALA A 16 7.89 0.86 7.22
N LYS A 17 7.89 2.15 6.86
CA LYS A 17 6.69 3.00 6.94
C LYS A 17 5.60 2.38 6.07
N ARG A 18 4.53 1.88 6.69
CA ARG A 18 3.37 1.37 5.95
C ARG A 18 2.53 2.53 5.42
N THR A 19 2.08 2.43 4.18
CA THR A 19 1.21 3.41 3.55
C THR A 19 0.06 2.80 2.81
N LEU A 20 -1.08 3.50 2.83
CA LEU A 20 -2.18 3.18 1.95
C LEU A 20 -1.81 3.68 0.55
N ILE A 21 -2.03 2.86 -0.45
CA ILE A 21 -1.90 3.21 -1.86
C ILE A 21 -3.19 2.83 -2.59
N ARG A 22 -3.47 3.54 -3.68
CA ARG A 22 -4.55 3.24 -4.60
C ARG A 22 -3.96 2.67 -5.88
N LEU A 23 -4.57 1.61 -6.39
CA LEU A 23 -4.09 0.89 -7.56
C LEU A 23 -5.17 0.86 -8.65
N ARG A 24 -4.73 0.93 -9.90
CA ARG A 24 -5.49 0.45 -11.05
C ARG A 24 -5.07 -1.00 -11.31
N LEU A 25 -6.01 -1.94 -11.28
CA LEU A 25 -5.70 -3.35 -11.50
C LEU A 25 -6.05 -3.79 -12.93
N GLN A 26 -5.34 -4.82 -13.40
CA GLN A 26 -5.64 -5.48 -14.68
C GLN A 26 -6.70 -6.58 -14.52
N HIS A 27 -6.71 -7.28 -13.38
CA HIS A 27 -7.63 -8.36 -13.05
C HIS A 27 -8.03 -8.30 -11.58
N PRO A 28 -9.22 -8.82 -11.20
CA PRO A 28 -9.66 -8.79 -9.79
C PRO A 28 -8.67 -9.50 -8.88
N LEU A 29 -8.37 -8.89 -7.73
CA LEU A 29 -7.58 -9.48 -6.66
C LEU A 29 -8.39 -9.47 -5.37
N ASP A 30 -8.22 -10.50 -4.56
CA ASP A 30 -8.86 -10.65 -3.28
C ASP A 30 -8.08 -9.93 -2.17
N PRO A 31 -8.76 -9.47 -1.10
CA PRO A 31 -8.09 -9.01 0.10
C PRO A 31 -7.12 -10.06 0.64
N GLY A 32 -5.92 -9.64 0.97
CA GLY A 32 -4.83 -10.51 1.42
C GLY A 32 -3.85 -10.90 0.32
N ASN A 33 -4.19 -10.76 -0.97
CA ASN A 33 -3.23 -11.00 -2.05
C ASN A 33 -2.02 -10.05 -1.93
N GLU A 34 -0.83 -10.61 -2.07
CA GLU A 34 0.42 -9.87 -2.02
C GLU A 34 0.81 -9.38 -3.43
N LEU A 35 1.39 -8.18 -3.46
CA LEU A 35 1.98 -7.54 -4.62
C LEU A 35 3.40 -7.14 -4.29
N GLN A 36 4.27 -7.16 -5.29
CA GLN A 36 5.66 -6.76 -5.16
C GLN A 36 6.03 -5.70 -6.20
N SER A 37 6.87 -4.77 -5.81
CA SER A 37 7.55 -3.84 -6.70
C SER A 37 9.03 -3.79 -6.33
N HIS A 38 9.82 -3.07 -7.12
CA HIS A 38 11.23 -2.82 -6.78
C HIS A 38 11.39 -2.17 -5.39
N ASP A 39 10.43 -1.34 -4.98
CA ASP A 39 10.55 -0.50 -3.78
C ASP A 39 9.94 -1.15 -2.53
N GLY A 40 9.19 -2.26 -2.67
CA GLY A 40 8.64 -2.97 -1.53
C GLY A 40 7.51 -3.93 -1.85
N ARG A 41 6.76 -4.28 -0.81
CA ARG A 41 5.59 -5.16 -0.90
C ARG A 41 4.32 -4.40 -0.57
N ALA A 42 3.21 -4.83 -1.13
CA ALA A 42 1.89 -4.37 -0.79
C ALA A 42 0.92 -5.55 -0.60
N GLN A 43 -0.11 -5.36 0.19
CA GLN A 43 -1.19 -6.32 0.36
C GLN A 43 -2.52 -5.66 0.03
N ILE A 44 -3.34 -6.31 -0.80
CA ILE A 44 -4.69 -5.85 -1.15
C ILE A 44 -5.57 -5.85 0.12
N ILE A 45 -6.27 -4.74 0.35
CA ILE A 45 -7.24 -4.61 1.45
C ILE A 45 -8.67 -4.59 0.92
N SER A 46 -8.88 -3.96 -0.24
CA SER A 46 -10.19 -3.87 -0.88
C SER A 46 -10.03 -3.69 -2.37
N THR A 47 -10.91 -4.32 -3.13
CA THR A 47 -10.99 -4.21 -4.59
C THR A 47 -12.40 -3.80 -4.97
N VAL A 48 -12.53 -2.92 -5.96
CA VAL A 48 -13.82 -2.44 -6.47
C VAL A 48 -13.79 -2.39 -7.99
N GLN A 49 -14.85 -2.92 -8.60
CA GLN A 49 -15.14 -2.72 -10.02
C GLN A 49 -16.22 -1.64 -10.14
N ALA A 50 -15.90 -0.55 -10.84
CA ALA A 50 -16.86 0.51 -11.14
C ALA A 50 -16.77 0.86 -12.63
N HIS A 51 -17.87 0.70 -13.37
CA HIS A 51 -17.87 0.83 -14.84
C HIS A 51 -16.78 -0.07 -15.45
N ASN A 52 -15.96 0.46 -16.36
CA ASN A 52 -14.84 -0.23 -17.00
C ASN A 52 -13.51 -0.05 -16.23
N ARG A 53 -13.57 0.13 -14.91
CA ARG A 53 -12.41 0.40 -14.06
C ARG A 53 -12.38 -0.56 -12.88
N LEU A 54 -11.26 -1.27 -12.76
CA LEU A 54 -10.95 -2.08 -11.59
C LEU A 54 -9.91 -1.36 -10.75
N GLU A 55 -10.25 -1.01 -9.52
CA GLU A 55 -9.35 -0.31 -8.62
C GLU A 55 -9.25 -1.02 -7.28
N ALA A 56 -8.15 -0.82 -6.59
CA ALA A 56 -7.95 -1.40 -5.28
C ALA A 56 -7.26 -0.43 -4.32
N LEU A 57 -7.44 -0.69 -3.04
CA LEU A 57 -6.66 -0.13 -1.95
C LEU A 57 -5.75 -1.22 -1.41
N ALA A 58 -4.48 -0.86 -1.20
CA ALA A 58 -3.47 -1.77 -0.66
C ALA A 58 -2.63 -1.06 0.41
N VAL A 59 -2.06 -1.83 1.33
CA VAL A 59 -1.08 -1.33 2.29
C VAL A 59 0.32 -1.74 1.84
N ALA A 60 1.16 -0.75 1.52
CA ALA A 60 2.52 -0.94 1.05
C ALA A 60 3.56 -0.60 2.12
N THR A 61 4.71 -1.29 2.13
CA THR A 61 5.84 -1.00 3.02
C THR A 61 6.72 0.16 2.56
N ALA A 62 6.45 0.69 1.36
CA ALA A 62 7.09 1.86 0.79
C ALA A 62 6.04 2.69 0.04
N ASN A 63 6.23 4.01 -0.03
CA ASN A 63 5.40 4.88 -0.86
C ASN A 63 5.96 4.89 -2.28
N ALA A 64 5.54 3.92 -3.08
CA ALA A 64 6.05 3.70 -4.43
C ALA A 64 5.02 4.11 -5.49
N GLU A 65 5.42 5.02 -6.37
CA GLU A 65 4.76 5.28 -7.65
C GLU A 65 5.27 4.26 -8.67
N ALA A 66 4.94 2.99 -8.46
CA ALA A 66 5.50 1.87 -9.21
C ALA A 66 4.42 1.00 -9.86
N ASP A 67 4.87 0.16 -10.79
CA ASP A 67 4.14 -1.01 -11.25
C ASP A 67 4.24 -2.12 -10.21
N TRP A 68 3.11 -2.78 -9.98
CA TRP A 68 2.95 -3.84 -8.99
C TRP A 68 2.77 -5.16 -9.69
N HIS A 69 3.58 -6.13 -9.29
CA HIS A 69 3.65 -7.45 -9.88
C HIS A 69 3.09 -8.51 -8.93
N GLY A 70 2.58 -9.59 -9.50
CA GLY A 70 2.29 -10.82 -8.77
C GLY A 70 3.55 -11.63 -8.47
N GLU A 71 3.37 -12.77 -7.81
CA GLU A 71 4.46 -13.71 -7.52
C GLU A 71 5.13 -14.26 -8.78
N GLU A 72 4.39 -14.38 -9.89
CA GLU A 72 4.90 -14.86 -11.18
C GLU A 72 5.49 -13.72 -12.05
N GLY A 73 5.62 -12.51 -11.49
CA GLY A 73 6.23 -11.36 -12.15
C GLY A 73 5.33 -10.65 -13.17
N GLN A 74 4.09 -11.11 -13.37
CA GLN A 74 3.12 -10.42 -14.21
C GLN A 74 2.73 -9.07 -13.59
N ILE A 75 2.57 -8.03 -14.41
CA ILE A 75 2.05 -6.74 -13.93
C ILE A 75 0.57 -6.93 -13.58
N LEU A 76 0.22 -6.67 -12.33
CA LEU A 76 -1.16 -6.77 -11.83
C LEU A 76 -1.81 -5.41 -11.65
N GLY A 77 -1.03 -4.34 -11.47
CA GLY A 77 -1.57 -2.99 -11.41
C GLY A 77 -0.53 -1.89 -11.32
N ASN A 78 -0.99 -0.64 -11.43
CA ASN A 78 -0.16 0.55 -11.34
C ASN A 78 -0.71 1.52 -10.28
N THR A 79 0.18 2.25 -9.60
CA THR A 79 -0.22 3.23 -8.58
C THR A 79 -1.03 4.38 -9.19
N LEU A 80 -2.08 4.80 -8.50
CA LEU A 80 -2.85 6.02 -8.75
C LEU A 80 -2.71 6.99 -7.57
N PRO A 81 -2.82 8.31 -7.79
CA PRO A 81 -2.95 9.26 -6.70
C PRO A 81 -4.15 8.93 -5.80
N LEU A 82 -3.94 9.06 -4.49
CA LEU A 82 -5.04 9.06 -3.54
C LEU A 82 -5.93 10.29 -3.80
N LEU A 83 -7.25 10.11 -3.69
CA LEU A 83 -8.19 11.23 -3.74
C LEU A 83 -8.07 12.07 -2.46
N ASP A 84 -8.41 13.35 -2.49
CA ASP A 84 -8.21 14.28 -1.37
C ASP A 84 -8.77 13.77 -0.03
N GLY A 85 -9.93 13.12 -0.04
CA GLY A 85 -10.53 12.54 1.19
C GLY A 85 -9.77 11.34 1.77
N LEU A 86 -8.85 10.75 1.00
CA LEU A 86 -7.97 9.64 1.39
C LEU A 86 -6.49 10.04 1.42
N ALA A 87 -6.16 11.22 0.89
CA ALA A 87 -4.81 11.76 0.93
C ALA A 87 -4.43 11.97 2.40
N ARG A 88 -3.22 11.54 2.76
CA ARG A 88 -2.68 11.87 4.08
C ARG A 88 -2.53 13.38 4.16
N SER A 89 -3.05 14.00 5.20
CA SER A 89 -2.81 15.41 5.50
C SER A 89 -1.33 15.61 5.84
N GLY A 90 -0.48 15.76 4.83
CA GLY A 90 0.83 16.35 5.00
C GLY A 90 0.63 17.85 5.14
N SER A 91 0.62 18.38 6.37
CA SER A 91 0.95 19.79 6.57
C SER A 91 2.47 19.93 6.40
N PRO A 92 2.97 20.67 5.40
CA PRO A 92 4.30 21.25 5.53
C PRO A 92 4.17 22.41 6.54
N THR A 93 5.02 22.39 7.57
CA THR A 93 5.28 23.56 8.40
C THR A 93 6.52 24.25 7.85
#